data_AF-A0A838W560-F1
#
_entry.id   AF-A0A838W560-F1
#
_cell.length_a   1.000
_cell.length_b   1.000
_cell.length_c   1.000
_cell.angle_alpha   90.00
_cell.angle_beta   90.00
_cell.angle_gamma   90.00
#
_symmetry.space_group_name_H-M   'P 1'
#
loop_
_entity.id
_entity.type
_entity.pdbx_description
1 polymer ?
#
loop_
_entity_poly.entity_id
_entity_poly.type
_entity_poly.pdbx_seq_one_letter_code
_entity_poly.pdbx_strand_id
1 'polypeptide(L)' 'MGSRKRKTARPIKKTKSTEGRCPKCKTIVRFNVSGQVGSEIFECMGCTTKYKVDEL' A
#
# COMPACT_ATOMS: atom_id res chain seq x y z
N MET A 1 10.70 29.39 -30.09
CA MET A 1 9.84 29.37 -28.89
C MET A 1 9.54 27.91 -28.53
N GLY A 2 10.20 27.38 -27.50
CA GLY A 2 10.10 25.97 -27.12
C GLY A 2 8.94 25.70 -26.16
N SER A 3 7.94 24.98 -26.62
CA SER A 3 6.76 24.58 -25.85
C SER A 3 7.16 23.62 -24.72
N ARG A 4 7.27 24.14 -23.48
CA ARG A 4 7.45 23.33 -22.27
C ARG A 4 6.20 22.47 -22.04
N LYS A 5 6.26 21.20 -22.48
CA LYS A 5 5.32 20.13 -22.08
C LYS A 5 5.28 20.08 -20.54
N ARG A 6 4.19 20.58 -19.93
CA ARG A 6 3.88 20.33 -18.52
C ARG A 6 3.71 18.82 -18.35
N LYS A 7 4.67 18.17 -17.66
CA LYS A 7 4.50 16.80 -17.16
C LYS A 7 3.32 16.83 -16.18
N THR A 8 2.17 16.34 -16.62
CA THR A 8 1.06 16.01 -15.73
C THR A 8 1.58 15.02 -14.70
N ALA A 9 1.69 15.47 -13.45
CA ALA A 9 2.03 14.62 -12.33
C ALA A 9 0.91 13.57 -12.23
N ARG A 10 1.19 12.35 -12.71
CA ARG A 10 0.30 11.21 -12.48
C ARG A 10 0.09 11.12 -10.97
N PRO A 11 -1.15 10.94 -10.48
CA PRO A 11 -1.37 10.75 -9.06
C PRO A 11 -0.55 9.53 -8.65
N ILE A 12 0.53 9.78 -7.91
CA ILE A 12 1.27 8.74 -7.21
C ILE A 12 0.24 8.18 -6.23
N LYS A 13 -0.42 7.08 -6.60
CA LYS A 13 -1.14 6.25 -5.64
C LYS A 13 -0.07 5.91 -4.61
N LYS A 14 -0.04 6.67 -3.51
CA LYS A 14 0.85 6.42 -2.38
C LYS A 14 0.35 5.13 -1.75
N THR A 15 0.74 4.00 -2.33
CA THR A 15 0.76 2.73 -1.63
C THR A 15 1.64 2.95 -0.42
N LYS A 16 1.02 3.09 0.75
CA LYS A 16 1.76 3.17 2.00
C LYS A 16 2.29 1.77 2.25
N SER A 17 3.57 1.64 2.55
CA SER A 17 4.14 0.35 2.98
C SER A 17 4.33 0.43 4.49
N THR A 18 3.75 -0.50 5.23
CA THR A 18 3.94 -0.60 6.69
C THR A 18 4.71 -1.87 7.00
N GLU A 19 5.67 -1.79 7.92
CA GLU A 19 6.36 -2.98 8.42
C GLU A 19 5.60 -3.51 9.63
N GLY A 20 5.33 -4.81 9.65
CA GLY A 20 4.56 -5.42 10.72
C GLY A 20 4.81 -6.91 10.84
N ARG A 21 4.21 -7.53 11.85
CA ARG A 21 4.24 -8.98 12.02
C ARG A 21 3.07 -9.62 11.26
N CYS A 22 3.39 -10.52 10.35
CA CYS A 22 2.42 -11.35 9.64
C CYS A 22 1.70 -12.30 10.61
N PRO A 23 0.36 -12.27 10.73
CA PRO A 23 -0.35 -13.21 11.61
C PRO A 23 -0.33 -14.66 11.10
N LYS A 24 -0.16 -14.85 9.78
CA LYS A 24 -0.02 -16.18 9.14
C LYS A 24 1.39 -16.76 9.31
N CYS A 25 2.39 -15.97 8.94
CA CYS A 25 3.76 -16.39 8.79
C CYS A 25 4.65 -16.04 9.99
N LYS A 26 4.15 -15.23 10.95
CA LYS A 26 4.82 -14.75 12.17
C LYS A 26 6.13 -13.98 11.95
N THR A 27 6.57 -13.85 10.71
CA THR A 27 7.73 -13.07 10.29
C THR A 27 7.40 -11.59 10.22
N ILE A 28 8.41 -10.76 10.47
CA ILE A 28 8.35 -9.32 10.23
C ILE A 28 8.50 -9.11 8.73
N VAL A 29 7.48 -8.53 8.12
CA VAL A 29 7.38 -8.36 6.66
C VAL A 29 6.81 -6.99 6.35
N ARG A 30 7.07 -6.53 5.13
CA ARG A 30 6.42 -5.34 4.59
C ARG A 30 5.02 -5.68 4.13
N PHE A 31 4.08 -4.83 4.52
CA PHE A 31 2.70 -4.84 4.07
C PHE A 31 2.50 -3.70 3.09
N ASN A 32 1.97 -4.02 1.91
CA ASN A 32 1.47 -2.99 1.01
C ASN A 32 0.06 -2.62 1.45
N VAL A 33 -0.10 -1.39 1.89
CA VAL A 33 -1.38 -0.79 2.23
C VAL A 33 -1.93 -0.11 0.98
N SER A 34 -3.01 -0.68 0.46
CA SER A 34 -3.72 -0.19 -0.71
C SER A 34 -5.19 0.00 -0.36
N GLY A 35 -5.71 1.21 -0.50
CA GLY A 35 -7.10 1.50 -0.17
C GLY A 35 -7.32 2.99 0.13
N GLN A 36 -8.58 3.40 0.20
CA GLN A 36 -8.94 4.66 0.85
C GLN A 36 -8.92 4.45 2.37
N VAL A 37 -8.77 5.53 3.13
CA VAL A 37 -8.84 5.51 4.60
C VAL A 37 -10.18 4.86 5.02
N GLY A 38 -10.14 3.87 5.92
CA GLY A 38 -11.30 3.06 6.32
C GLY A 38 -11.60 1.84 5.45
N SER A 39 -10.85 1.60 4.38
CA SER A 39 -10.91 0.38 3.57
C SER A 39 -9.52 -0.07 3.13
N GLU A 40 -8.57 0.05 4.05
CA GLU A 40 -7.18 -0.27 3.81
C GLU A 40 -6.99 -1.79 3.69
N ILE A 41 -6.48 -2.22 2.53
CA ILE A 41 -6.09 -3.61 2.28
C ILE A 41 -4.60 -3.72 2.54
N PHE A 42 -4.24 -4.49 3.56
CA PHE A 42 -2.87 -4.81 3.92
C PHE A 42 -2.47 -6.12 3.26
N GLU A 43 -1.55 -6.07 2.31
CA GLU A 43 -1.03 -7.24 1.63
C GLU A 43 0.35 -7.60 2.19
N CYS A 44 0.47 -8.74 2.86
CA CYS A 44 1.74 -9.27 3.33
C CYS A 44 2.61 -9.70 2.16
N MET A 45 3.82 -9.14 2.01
CA MET A 45 4.74 -9.54 0.93
C MET A 45 5.39 -10.92 1.12
N GLY A 46 5.37 -11.47 2.34
CA GLY A 46 5.98 -12.78 2.62
C GLY A 46 5.11 -13.97 2.21
N CYS A 47 3.81 -13.89 2.49
CA CYS A 47 2.85 -14.98 2.21
C CYS A 47 1.71 -14.55 1.27
N THR A 48 1.78 -13.35 0.68
CA THR A 48 0.78 -12.77 -0.24
C THR A 48 -0.65 -12.73 0.29
N THR A 49 -0.81 -12.84 1.62
CA THR A 49 -2.13 -12.82 2.25
C THR A 49 -2.60 -11.38 2.41
N LYS A 50 -3.86 -11.14 2.03
CA LYS A 50 -4.51 -9.83 2.11
C LYS A 50 -5.40 -9.78 3.34
N TYR A 51 -5.27 -8.70 4.09
CA TYR A 51 -6.06 -8.42 5.29
C TYR A 51 -6.80 -7.12 5.08
N LYS A 52 -8.09 -7.08 5.43
CA LYS A 52 -8.82 -5.83 5.56
C LYS A 52 -8.79 -5.45 7.03
N VAL A 53 -8.34 -4.24 7.33
CA VAL A 53 -8.55 -3.67 8.66
C VAL A 53 -9.90 -2.98 8.58
N ASP A 54 -10.95 -3.72 8.95
CA ASP A 54 -12.25 -3.12 9.27
C ASP A 54 -12.04 -2.44 10.62
N GLU A 55 -12.10 -1.12 10.66
CA GLU A 55 -12.02 -0.35 11.91
C GLU A 55 -13.15 -0.83 12.83
N LEU A 56 -12.79 -1.35 14.00
CA LEU A 56 -13.70 -1.79 15.05
C LEU A 56 -14.12 -0.62 15.94
#